data_AF-U4V6G8-F1
#
_entry.id   AF-U4V6G8-F1
#
_cell.length_a   1.000
_cell.length_b   1.000
_cell.length_c   1.000
_cell.angle_alpha   90.00
_cell.angle_beta   90.00
_cell.angle_gamma   90.00
#
_symmetry.space_group_name_H-M   'P 1'
#
loop_
_entity.id
_entity.type
_entity.pdbx_description
1 polymer ?
#
loop_
_entity_poly.entity_id
_entity_poly.type
_entity_poly.pdbx_seq_one_letter_code
_entity_poly.pdbx_strand_id
1 'polypeptide(L)' 'MPIERDIYQMYQDGPFDWLNPIDMFTDFLTDGPRRSWTTLSHAEKLHEIQRQYPNLSISRIQEILDPFLSK' A
#
# COMPACT_ATOMS: atom_id res chain seq x y z
N MET A 1 -14.49 5.46 9.66
CA MET A 1 -15.12 4.28 9.01
C MET A 1 -14.08 3.17 8.84
N PRO A 2 -14.45 1.89 8.75
CA PRO A 2 -13.48 0.79 8.69
C PRO A 2 -12.52 0.88 7.50
N ILE A 3 -13.01 1.32 6.33
CA ILE A 3 -12.22 1.42 5.08
C ILE A 3 -11.12 2.49 5.15
N GLU A 4 -11.38 3.64 5.79
CA GLU A 4 -10.39 4.73 5.89
C GLU A 4 -9.18 4.32 6.74
N ARG A 5 -9.45 3.61 7.84
CA ARG A 5 -8.40 3.06 8.71
C ARG A 5 -7.62 1.95 8.00
N ASP A 6 -8.31 1.13 7.22
CA ASP A 6 -7.69 0.06 6.43
C ASP A 6 -6.76 0.62 5.34
N ILE A 7 -7.21 1.64 4.60
CA ILE A 7 -6.38 2.38 3.63
C ILE A 7 -5.16 3.01 4.30
N TYR A 8 -5.32 3.58 5.50
CA TYR A 8 -4.20 4.16 6.24
C TYR A 8 -3.20 3.09 6.71
N GLN A 9 -3.68 1.95 7.23
CA GLN A 9 -2.81 0.83 7.61
C GLN A 9 -2.07 0.27 6.38
N MET A 10 -2.77 0.13 5.26
CA MET A 10 -2.16 -0.27 4.00
C MET A 10 -1.10 0.72 3.51
N TYR A 11 -1.37 2.02 3.64
CA TYR A 11 -0.40 3.06 3.29
C TYR A 11 0.87 3.00 4.17
N GLN A 12 0.70 2.71 5.45
CA GLN A 12 1.80 2.68 6.42
C GLN A 12 2.62 1.37 6.30
N ASP A 13 1.95 0.24 6.38
CA ASP A 13 2.56 -1.08 6.56
C ASP A 13 2.67 -1.88 5.25
N GLY A 14 2.02 -1.41 4.19
CA GLY A 14 1.94 -2.10 2.91
C GLY A 14 0.63 -2.84 2.72
N PRO A 15 0.36 -3.34 1.50
CA PRO A 15 -0.72 -4.30 1.29
C PRO A 15 -0.61 -5.41 2.34
N PHE A 16 -1.72 -5.69 3.04
CA PHE A 16 -1.79 -6.82 3.96
C PHE A 16 -1.45 -8.09 3.16
N ASP A 17 -0.24 -8.62 3.33
CA ASP A 17 0.15 -9.93 2.82
C ASP A 17 -0.42 -11.01 3.74
N TRP A 18 -1.74 -11.21 3.67
CA TRP A 18 -2.39 -12.33 4.36
C TRP A 18 -2.36 -13.63 3.55
N LEU A 19 -1.94 -13.60 2.28
CA LEU A 19 -1.91 -14.78 1.40
C LEU A 19 -0.88 -14.70 0.27
N ASN A 20 0.42 -14.87 0.54
CA ASN A 20 1.29 -15.47 -0.47
C ASN A 20 2.51 -16.18 0.13
N PRO A 21 2.46 -17.52 0.33
CA PRO A 21 3.69 -18.31 0.49
C PRO A 21 4.65 -18.13 -0.69
N ILE A 22 4.14 -17.71 -1.85
CA ILE A 22 4.95 -17.33 -3.02
C ILE A 22 5.90 -16.17 -2.68
N ASP A 23 5.52 -15.14 -1.93
CA ASP A 23 6.43 -14.01 -1.66
C ASP A 23 7.61 -14.41 -0.76
N MET A 24 7.42 -15.38 0.16
CA MET A 24 8.52 -15.93 0.96
C MET A 24 9.52 -16.74 0.12
N PHE A 25 9.05 -17.44 -0.93
CA PHE A 25 9.92 -18.15 -1.88
C PHE A 25 10.48 -17.25 -2.98
N THR A 26 9.78 -16.16 -3.32
CA THR A 26 10.19 -15.20 -4.36
C THR A 26 11.27 -14.26 -3.83
N ASP A 27 11.21 -13.85 -2.56
CA ASP A 27 12.35 -13.18 -1.89
C ASP A 27 13.59 -14.07 -1.81
N PHE A 28 13.42 -15.40 -1.68
CA PHE A 28 14.55 -16.34 -1.62
C PHE A 28 15.18 -16.65 -2.99
N LEU A 29 14.38 -16.62 -4.07
CA LEU A 29 14.81 -17.05 -5.41
C LEU A 29 15.06 -15.91 -6.40
N THR A 30 14.52 -14.73 -6.14
CA THR A 30 14.69 -13.55 -6.99
C THR A 30 15.17 -12.38 -6.14
N ASP A 31 16.49 -12.23 -6.04
CA ASP A 31 17.20 -11.00 -5.67
C ASP A 31 16.97 -9.91 -6.75
N GLY A 32 15.69 -9.64 -7.03
CA GLY A 32 15.21 -8.62 -7.94
C GLY A 32 14.67 -7.47 -7.10
N PRO A 33 14.95 -6.21 -7.44
CA PRO A 33 14.62 -5.06 -6.61
C PRO A 33 13.12 -4.77 -6.66
N ARG A 34 12.30 -5.61 -6.01
CA ARG A 34 10.99 -5.19 -5.54
C ARG A 34 11.26 -4.26 -4.38
N ARG A 35 11.33 -2.97 -4.69
CA ARG A 35 11.40 -1.88 -3.72
C ARG A 35 10.41 -2.18 -2.59
N SER A 36 10.93 -2.43 -1.38
CA SER A 36 10.11 -2.62 -0.18
C SER A 36 9.08 -1.49 -0.11
N TRP A 37 7.86 -1.78 0.36
CA TRP A 37 6.81 -0.75 0.49
C TRP A 37 7.32 0.52 1.20
N THR A 38 8.22 0.35 2.15
CA THR A 38 8.90 1.44 2.87
C THR A 38 9.76 2.36 1.98
N THR A 39 10.26 1.85 0.85
CA THR A 39 11.08 2.56 -0.13
C THR A 39 10.28 3.17 -1.28
N LEU A 40 8.98 2.87 -1.39
CA LEU A 40 8.11 3.49 -2.38
C LEU A 40 7.81 4.95 -2.01
N SER A 41 7.80 5.82 -3.02
CA SER A 41 7.36 7.20 -2.87
C SER A 41 5.86 7.27 -2.57
N HIS A 42 5.42 8.41 -2.02
CA HIS A 42 4.02 8.66 -1.72
C HIS A 42 3.11 8.42 -2.95
N ALA A 43 3.51 8.93 -4.12
CA ALA A 43 2.76 8.74 -5.36
C ALA A 43 2.65 7.27 -5.78
N GLU A 44 3.74 6.49 -5.69
CA GLU A 44 3.74 5.06 -5.98
C GLU A 44 2.80 4.30 -5.04
N LYS A 45 2.82 4.62 -3.74
CA LYS A 45 1.90 4.03 -2.75
C LYS A 45 0.44 4.31 -3.06
N LEU A 46 0.10 5.53 -3.45
CA LEU A 46 -1.28 5.87 -3.83
C LEU A 46 -1.76 5.07 -5.05
N HIS A 47 -0.90 4.89 -6.04
CA HIS A 47 -1.21 4.07 -7.21
C HIS A 47 -1.44 2.61 -6.83
N GLU A 48 -0.63 2.03 -5.94
CA GLU A 48 -0.84 0.66 -5.47
C GLU A 48 -2.13 0.51 -4.66
N ILE A 49 -2.44 1.47 -3.78
CA ILE A 49 -3.72 1.48 -3.05
C ILE A 49 -4.89 1.61 -4.04
N GLN A 50 -4.78 2.46 -5.07
CA GLN A 50 -5.80 2.58 -6.10
C GLN A 50 -6.01 1.27 -6.88
N ARG A 51 -4.96 0.48 -7.14
CA ARG A 51 -5.12 -0.84 -7.76
C ARG A 51 -5.97 -1.77 -6.91
N GLN A 52 -5.85 -1.70 -5.58
CA GLN A 52 -6.65 -2.52 -4.66
C GLN A 52 -8.06 -1.97 -4.43
N TYR A 53 -8.21 -0.65 -4.52
CA TYR A 53 -9.49 0.05 -4.42
C TYR A 53 -9.83 0.76 -5.74
N PRO A 54 -10.16 0.00 -6.82
CA PRO A 54 -10.45 0.59 -8.13
C PRO A 54 -11.68 1.51 -8.11
N ASN A 55 -12.52 1.39 -7.09
CA ASN A 55 -13.68 2.24 -6.86
C ASN A 55 -13.33 3.61 -6.27
N LEU A 56 -12.09 3.81 -5.82
CA LEU A 56 -11.61 5.06 -5.25
C LEU A 56 -10.63 5.74 -6.21
N SER A 57 -10.78 7.06 -6.38
CA SER A 57 -9.80 7.86 -7.10
C SER A 57 -8.57 8.13 -6.23
N ILE A 58 -7.42 8.39 -6.85
CA ILE A 58 -6.19 8.79 -6.15
C ILE A 58 -6.44 10.00 -5.24
N SER A 59 -7.18 11.00 -5.73
CA SER A 59 -7.55 12.19 -4.95
C SER A 59 -8.37 11.82 -3.71
N ARG A 60 -9.29 10.86 -3.83
CA ARG A 60 -10.07 10.40 -2.68
C ARG A 60 -9.22 9.64 -1.66
N ILE A 61 -8.26 8.85 -2.11
CA ILE A 61 -7.30 8.16 -1.24
C ILE A 61 -6.43 9.20 -0.51
N GLN A 62 -5.97 10.24 -1.21
CA GLN A 62 -5.23 11.35 -0.62
C GLN A 62 -6.03 12.04 0.50
N GLU A 63 -7.28 12.42 0.23
CA GLU A 63 -8.16 13.06 1.22
C GLU A 63 -8.36 12.19 2.48
N ILE A 64 -8.39 10.87 2.31
CA ILE A 64 -8.49 9.92 3.42
C ILE A 64 -7.20 9.91 4.23
N LEU A 65 -6.03 10.01 3.58
CA LEU A 65 -4.71 9.95 4.23
C LEU A 65 -4.28 11.28 4.86
N ASP A 66 -4.64 12.41 4.26
CA ASP A 66 -4.30 13.76 4.72
C ASP A 66 -4.50 13.96 6.24
N PRO A 67 -5.65 13.61 6.86
CA PRO A 67 -5.84 13.79 8.30
C PRO A 67 -4.92 12.89 9.17
N PHE A 68 -4.38 11.80 8.63
CA PHE A 68 -3.44 10.92 9.33
C PHE A 68 -1.98 11.32 9.11
N LEU A 69 -1.65 11.94 7.99
CA LEU A 69 -0.30 12.40 7.66
C LEU A 69 0.02 13.80 8.21
N SER A 70 -1.01 14.61 8.49
CA SER A 70 -0.87 15.97 9.02
C SER A 70 -0.68 16.03 10.55
N LYS A 71 -0.14 14.97 11.17
CA LYS A 71 0.10 14.87 12.62
C LYS A 71 1.58 14.99 13.00
#